data_AF-A0AA44Y024-F1
#
_entry.id   AF-A0AA44Y024-F1
#
_cell.length_a   1.000
_cell.length_b   1.000
_cell.length_c   1.000
_cell.angle_alpha   90.00
_cell.angle_beta   90.00
_cell.angle_gamma   90.00
#
_symmetry.space_group_name_H-M   'P 1'
#
loop_
_entity.id
_entity.type
_entity.pdbx_description
1 polymer ?
#
loop_
_entity_poly.entity_id
_entity_poly.type
_entity_poly.pdbx_seq_one_letter_code
_entity_poly.pdbx_strand_id
1 'polypeptide(L)'
;MTILGRFIGRAMAWGAGLAAGAAVAVAQPGPCGGAASAATGRSEASGGSAKAQLPSIALYYGEQPPVDQLAAFDTVVVEPESGFDPAVAHTPGTSCTQWFAYVSVGEVTPLRGYYAAIPKHWLLASNTVWESRVVDQSAPGWPAFYVKHVIAPLWARGYRGFFLDTLDSYQLAAKTEAARARQQTGLVAVVRAIKARYPEARLVFNRGFEILPQVHGLVYAVAFESLFNGWDQAKKRYVAVPAEDRAWLLGQAHTIRERYGLPVISIDYCDPRDRQCARDTVAMIRDAGLVPYVTDGGLTTVGVGVPGQCSAGVVSDGASSAQANAPSR
;
A
#
# COMPACT_ATOMS: atom_id res chain seq x y z
N MET A 1 35.82 -29.46 13.05
CA MET A 1 37.10 -28.72 12.98
C MET A 1 37.18 -28.13 11.59
N THR A 2 37.38 -26.84 11.31
CA THR A 2 37.55 -25.59 12.05
C THR A 2 37.50 -24.53 10.93
N ILE A 3 36.44 -23.73 10.84
CA ILE A 3 36.46 -22.27 11.04
C ILE A 3 37.44 -21.49 10.12
N LEU A 4 36.91 -20.63 9.23
CA LEU A 4 36.91 -19.15 9.30
C LEU A 4 36.96 -18.50 7.92
N GLY A 5 36.16 -17.44 7.71
CA GLY A 5 36.32 -16.52 6.59
C GLY A 5 35.15 -15.55 6.37
N ARG A 6 34.84 -14.70 7.35
CA ARG A 6 33.98 -13.50 7.20
C ARG A 6 34.72 -12.40 6.43
N PHE A 7 34.01 -11.60 5.60
CA PHE A 7 34.11 -10.13 5.37
C PHE A 7 33.07 -9.78 4.27
N ILE A 8 31.92 -9.14 4.53
CA ILE A 8 31.58 -7.69 4.60
C ILE A 8 32.18 -6.81 3.48
N GLY A 9 31.30 -6.14 2.72
CA GLY A 9 31.55 -4.73 2.33
C GLY A 9 30.81 -4.14 1.12
N ARG A 10 29.97 -3.15 1.41
CA ARG A 10 29.70 -1.89 0.68
C ARG A 10 28.59 -1.81 -0.37
N ALA A 11 27.49 -1.17 0.06
CA ALA A 11 26.61 -0.36 -0.79
C ALA A 11 27.30 0.98 -1.14
N MET A 12 27.03 1.44 -2.36
CA MET A 12 27.72 2.49 -3.08
C MET A 12 27.14 3.87 -2.75
N ALA A 13 28.02 4.81 -2.42
CA ALA A 13 27.73 6.24 -2.28
C ALA A 13 27.42 6.89 -3.64
N TRP A 14 26.50 7.86 -3.66
CA TRP A 14 26.35 8.79 -4.77
C TRP A 14 26.88 10.16 -4.37
N GLY A 15 27.77 10.69 -5.20
CA GLY A 15 28.49 11.95 -5.01
C GLY A 15 27.62 13.18 -5.23
N ALA A 16 27.88 14.19 -4.42
CA ALA A 16 27.38 15.54 -4.56
C ALA A 16 28.07 16.24 -5.74
N GLY A 17 27.28 16.73 -6.70
CA GLY A 17 27.70 17.65 -7.74
C GLY A 17 27.15 19.05 -7.45
N LEU A 18 28.06 20.00 -7.26
CA LEU A 18 27.83 21.43 -7.11
C LEU A 18 27.12 22.01 -8.34
N ALA A 19 26.09 22.83 -8.12
CA ALA A 19 25.67 23.85 -9.08
C ALA A 19 25.41 25.16 -8.33
N ALA A 20 26.19 26.17 -8.71
CA ALA A 20 26.12 27.53 -8.22
C ALA A 20 24.83 28.23 -8.68
N GLY A 21 24.21 28.99 -7.78
CA GLY A 21 23.12 29.91 -8.07
C GLY A 21 23.23 31.11 -7.16
N ALA A 22 23.60 32.25 -7.74
CA ALA A 22 23.86 33.51 -7.06
C ALA A 22 22.61 34.08 -6.37
N ALA A 23 22.80 34.63 -5.18
CA ALA A 23 21.86 35.56 -4.55
C ALA A 23 22.31 36.99 -4.82
N VAL A 24 21.44 37.83 -5.37
CA VAL A 24 21.45 39.28 -5.16
C VAL A 24 20.01 39.78 -5.05
N ALA A 25 19.84 40.67 -4.08
CA ALA A 25 18.62 41.17 -3.50
C ALA A 25 17.99 42.36 -4.25
N VAL A 26 16.68 42.52 -4.03
CA VAL A 26 15.92 43.75 -3.73
C VAL A 26 16.05 44.97 -4.66
N ALA A 27 14.91 45.42 -5.19
CA ALA A 27 14.41 46.81 -5.04
C ALA A 27 12.96 46.96 -5.57
N GLN A 28 12.05 47.39 -4.68
CA GLN A 28 10.88 48.20 -5.05
C GLN A 28 11.21 49.69 -4.80
N PRO A 29 10.54 50.62 -5.50
CA PRO A 29 9.51 51.44 -4.84
C PRO A 29 8.29 51.68 -5.76
N GLY A 30 7.05 51.76 -5.28
CA GLY A 30 6.50 52.95 -4.63
C GLY A 30 5.13 53.32 -5.26
N PRO A 31 4.34 54.23 -4.66
CA PRO A 31 2.92 54.00 -4.37
C PRO A 31 1.94 54.95 -5.08
N CYS A 32 0.64 54.61 -5.07
CA CYS A 32 -0.58 55.47 -5.09
C CYS A 32 -1.76 54.48 -5.16
N GLY A 33 -2.82 54.48 -4.37
CA GLY A 33 -3.54 55.53 -3.66
C GLY A 33 -5.03 55.27 -3.95
N GLY A 34 -5.88 55.08 -2.92
CA GLY A 34 -7.33 54.92 -3.13
C GLY A 34 -8.03 54.14 -2.02
N ALA A 35 -8.57 54.88 -1.05
CA ALA A 35 -9.41 54.37 0.02
C ALA A 35 -10.86 54.15 -0.45
N ALA A 36 -11.52 53.11 0.07
CA ALA A 36 -12.97 53.11 0.29
C ALA A 36 -13.32 52.12 1.41
N SER A 37 -14.24 52.56 2.27
CA SER A 37 -14.56 52.03 3.58
C SER A 37 -15.76 51.07 3.56
N ALA A 38 -15.81 50.23 4.60
CA ALA A 38 -16.99 49.86 5.40
C ALA A 38 -17.55 48.42 5.30
N ALA A 39 -17.97 48.00 6.50
CA ALA A 39 -18.97 46.98 6.86
C ALA A 39 -18.49 45.54 7.14
N THR A 40 -18.23 45.32 8.43
CA THR A 40 -18.81 44.25 9.28
C THR A 40 -19.21 42.92 8.62
N GLY A 41 -18.47 41.88 8.99
CA GLY A 41 -18.93 40.50 8.95
C GLY A 41 -18.00 39.63 9.80
N ARG A 42 -18.33 39.45 11.09
CA ARG A 42 -17.76 38.37 11.89
C ARG A 42 -18.28 37.06 11.30
N SER A 43 -17.50 36.42 10.45
CA SER A 43 -17.67 35.00 10.15
C SER A 43 -16.84 34.25 11.18
N GLU A 44 -17.49 33.75 12.22
CA GLU A 44 -16.96 32.65 13.02
C GLU A 44 -16.77 31.46 12.09
N ALA A 45 -15.55 31.30 11.58
CA ALA A 45 -15.15 30.08 10.92
C ALA A 45 -15.01 29.01 12.01
N SER A 46 -16.08 28.26 12.25
CA SER A 46 -16.02 26.96 12.91
C SER A 46 -15.25 25.99 11.99
N GLY A 47 -13.94 26.16 11.93
CA GLY A 47 -13.00 25.28 11.26
C GLY A 47 -12.83 23.99 12.07
N GLY A 48 -13.88 23.19 12.16
CA GLY A 48 -13.74 21.78 12.52
C GLY A 48 -13.08 21.07 11.35
N SER A 49 -11.74 21.03 11.35
CA SER A 49 -11.00 20.08 10.54
C SER A 49 -11.44 18.68 10.97
N ALA A 50 -12.40 18.10 10.25
CA ALA A 50 -12.63 16.67 10.32
C ALA A 50 -11.31 16.04 9.87
N LYS A 51 -10.53 15.50 10.81
CA LYS A 51 -9.35 14.70 10.48
C LYS A 51 -9.81 13.67 9.46
N ALA A 52 -9.31 13.77 8.23
CA ALA A 52 -9.56 12.79 7.20
C ALA A 52 -9.23 11.41 7.78
N GLN A 53 -10.23 10.55 7.86
CA GLN A 53 -10.10 9.29 8.56
C GLN A 53 -9.19 8.37 7.77
N LEU A 54 -8.19 7.80 8.44
CA LEU A 54 -7.24 6.88 7.82
C LEU A 54 -7.99 5.64 7.31
N PRO A 55 -7.70 5.13 6.11
CA PRO A 55 -8.33 3.91 5.62
C PRO A 55 -8.00 2.72 6.54
N SER A 56 -8.98 1.85 6.75
CA SER A 56 -8.79 0.55 7.41
C SER A 56 -8.40 -0.50 6.37
N ILE A 57 -7.21 -1.09 6.54
CA ILE A 57 -6.69 -2.12 5.64
C ILE A 57 -5.98 -3.24 6.41
N ALA A 58 -6.17 -4.47 5.96
CA ALA A 58 -5.40 -5.64 6.36
C ALA A 58 -4.85 -6.41 5.15
N LEU A 59 -3.79 -7.18 5.36
CA LEU A 59 -3.17 -8.07 4.39
C LEU A 59 -3.02 -9.47 5.00
N TYR A 60 -3.42 -10.50 4.25
CA TYR A 60 -3.33 -11.90 4.67
C TYR A 60 -3.08 -12.82 3.47
N TYR A 61 -1.91 -13.47 3.42
CA TYR A 61 -1.48 -14.35 2.31
C TYR A 61 -1.40 -15.83 2.70
N GLY A 62 -1.84 -16.18 3.91
CA GLY A 62 -1.98 -17.58 4.32
C GLY A 62 -3.11 -18.30 3.57
N GLU A 63 -3.08 -19.63 3.65
CA GLU A 63 -4.20 -20.46 3.21
C GLU A 63 -5.42 -20.27 4.13
N GLN A 64 -6.62 -20.46 3.59
CA GLN A 64 -7.89 -20.39 4.35
C GLN A 64 -8.01 -19.11 5.21
N PRO A 65 -8.13 -17.92 4.59
CA PRO A 65 -8.18 -16.66 5.33
C PRO A 65 -9.27 -16.65 6.41
N PRO A 66 -8.96 -16.23 7.66
CA PRO A 66 -9.92 -16.21 8.77
C PRO A 66 -10.90 -15.04 8.60
N VAL A 67 -11.95 -15.26 7.81
CA VAL A 67 -12.91 -14.24 7.34
C VAL A 67 -13.48 -13.42 8.50
N ASP A 68 -13.91 -14.05 9.59
CA ASP A 68 -14.52 -13.34 10.73
C ASP A 68 -13.57 -12.35 11.41
N GLN A 69 -12.28 -12.69 11.52
CA GLN A 69 -11.28 -11.79 12.09
C GLN A 69 -10.93 -10.66 11.11
N LEU A 70 -10.83 -11.00 9.82
CA LEU A 70 -10.51 -10.04 8.76
C LEU A 70 -11.67 -9.06 8.49
N ALA A 71 -12.91 -9.46 8.80
CA ALA A 71 -14.09 -8.60 8.71
C ALA A 71 -14.05 -7.40 9.69
N ALA A 72 -13.08 -7.36 10.61
CA ALA A 72 -12.80 -6.19 11.45
C ALA A 72 -12.16 -5.01 10.68
N PHE A 73 -11.85 -5.17 9.39
CA PHE A 73 -11.25 -4.14 8.53
C PHE A 73 -12.16 -3.79 7.35
N ASP A 74 -12.10 -2.52 6.90
CA ASP A 74 -12.91 -2.06 5.76
C ASP A 74 -12.38 -2.61 4.42
N THR A 75 -11.07 -2.85 4.32
CA THR A 75 -10.41 -3.43 3.14
C THR A 75 -9.47 -4.56 3.57
N VAL A 76 -9.52 -5.68 2.86
CA VAL A 76 -8.62 -6.82 3.12
C VAL A 76 -8.00 -7.29 1.81
N VAL A 77 -6.68 -7.30 1.77
CA VAL A 77 -5.90 -7.87 0.66
C VAL A 77 -5.59 -9.33 0.95
N VAL A 78 -5.94 -10.20 0.01
CA VAL A 78 -5.67 -11.63 0.11
C VAL A 78 -4.88 -12.15 -1.08
N GLU A 79 -4.15 -13.25 -0.88
CA GLU A 79 -3.59 -14.05 -1.97
C GLU A 79 -4.75 -14.74 -2.72
N PRO A 80 -5.03 -14.40 -4.00
CA PRO A 80 -6.19 -14.92 -4.71
C PRO A 80 -6.14 -16.43 -4.99
N GLU A 81 -4.98 -17.08 -4.89
CA GLU A 81 -4.82 -18.54 -5.04
C GLU A 81 -4.86 -19.29 -3.69
N SER A 82 -5.16 -18.63 -2.57
CA SER A 82 -5.25 -19.21 -1.20
C SER A 82 -6.46 -20.12 -0.93
N GLY A 83 -7.33 -20.31 -1.92
CA GLY A 83 -8.63 -21.00 -1.77
C GLY A 83 -9.78 -20.09 -1.31
N PHE A 84 -9.54 -18.79 -1.13
CA PHE A 84 -10.58 -17.82 -0.79
C PHE A 84 -11.45 -17.41 -2.00
N ASP A 85 -12.76 -17.30 -1.77
CA ASP A 85 -13.71 -16.76 -2.74
C ASP A 85 -14.42 -15.51 -2.17
N PRO A 86 -14.15 -14.30 -2.71
CA PRO A 86 -14.79 -13.08 -2.22
C PRO A 86 -16.31 -13.08 -2.46
N ALA A 87 -16.83 -13.83 -3.43
CA ALA A 87 -18.27 -13.91 -3.67
C ALA A 87 -19.00 -14.68 -2.56
N VAL A 88 -18.34 -15.62 -1.90
CA VAL A 88 -18.88 -16.38 -0.76
C VAL A 88 -18.75 -15.59 0.55
N ALA A 89 -17.62 -14.89 0.72
CA ALA A 89 -17.37 -14.08 1.91
C ALA A 89 -18.19 -12.77 1.95
N HIS A 90 -18.66 -12.29 0.79
CA HIS A 90 -19.53 -11.13 0.72
C HIS A 90 -20.99 -11.57 0.95
N THR A 91 -21.50 -11.37 2.16
CA THR A 91 -22.94 -11.45 2.42
C THR A 91 -23.55 -10.04 2.25
N PRO A 92 -24.41 -9.82 1.24
CA PRO A 92 -25.04 -8.53 1.01
C PRO A 92 -25.80 -8.05 2.24
N GLY A 93 -25.51 -6.83 2.70
CA GLY A 93 -26.18 -6.21 3.85
C GLY A 93 -25.56 -6.52 5.22
N THR A 94 -24.54 -7.38 5.32
CA THR A 94 -23.88 -7.69 6.60
C THR A 94 -22.37 -7.47 6.62
N SER A 95 -21.68 -7.59 5.47
CA SER A 95 -20.24 -7.35 5.38
C SER A 95 -19.93 -6.10 4.56
N CYS A 96 -19.36 -5.09 5.21
CA CYS A 96 -18.78 -3.93 4.54
C CYS A 96 -17.36 -4.14 4.03
N THR A 97 -16.71 -5.24 4.42
CA THR A 97 -15.33 -5.51 4.07
C THR A 97 -15.20 -5.70 2.56
N GLN A 98 -14.32 -4.93 1.96
CA GLN A 98 -14.00 -5.02 0.55
C GLN A 98 -12.75 -5.87 0.35
N TRP A 99 -12.93 -6.97 -0.37
CA TRP A 99 -11.86 -7.92 -0.64
C TRP A 99 -11.05 -7.49 -1.87
N PHE A 100 -9.75 -7.36 -1.68
CA PHE A 100 -8.77 -6.98 -2.68
C PHE A 100 -7.87 -8.19 -2.97
N ALA A 101 -7.45 -8.33 -4.22
CA ALA A 101 -6.50 -9.37 -4.60
C ALA A 101 -5.07 -8.81 -4.63
N TYR A 102 -4.14 -9.54 -4.03
CA TYR A 102 -2.72 -9.35 -4.29
C TYR A 102 -2.39 -9.71 -5.74
N VAL A 103 -1.67 -8.83 -6.43
CA VAL A 103 -1.17 -9.07 -7.79
C VAL A 103 0.24 -8.50 -7.94
N SER A 104 1.19 -9.33 -8.36
CA SER A 104 2.56 -8.90 -8.66
C SER A 104 2.65 -8.43 -10.12
N VAL A 105 3.05 -7.17 -10.33
CA VAL A 105 3.08 -6.52 -11.65
C VAL A 105 4.47 -6.62 -12.29
N GLY A 106 5.51 -6.35 -11.50
CA GLY A 106 6.91 -6.33 -11.94
C GLY A 106 7.55 -7.72 -11.99
N GLU A 107 6.99 -8.68 -11.27
CA GLU A 107 7.53 -10.03 -11.16
C GLU A 107 6.45 -11.10 -11.33
N VAL A 108 6.90 -12.32 -11.64
CA VAL A 108 6.03 -13.50 -11.72
C VAL A 108 6.76 -14.72 -11.17
N THR A 109 6.09 -15.51 -10.34
CA THR A 109 6.59 -16.82 -9.92
C THR A 109 6.18 -17.89 -10.93
N PRO A 110 6.99 -18.94 -11.14
CA PRO A 110 6.63 -20.05 -12.03
C PRO A 110 5.34 -20.81 -11.63
N LEU A 111 4.89 -20.64 -10.39
CA LEU A 111 3.68 -21.29 -9.85
C LEU A 111 2.38 -20.63 -10.33
N ARG A 112 2.43 -19.37 -10.79
CA ARG A 112 1.23 -18.68 -11.29
C ARG A 112 0.67 -19.37 -12.52
N GLY A 113 -0.64 -19.61 -12.56
CA GLY A 113 -1.29 -20.29 -13.69
C GLY A 113 -1.07 -19.59 -15.04
N TYR A 114 -0.85 -18.27 -15.05
CA TYR A 114 -0.59 -17.50 -16.26
C TYR A 114 0.90 -17.48 -16.70
N TYR A 115 1.83 -18.06 -15.92
CA TYR A 115 3.27 -18.01 -16.22
C TYR A 115 3.64 -18.68 -17.56
N ALA A 116 2.97 -19.80 -17.89
CA ALA A 116 3.21 -20.53 -19.14
C ALA A 116 2.85 -19.69 -20.38
N ALA A 117 1.90 -18.76 -20.24
CA ALA A 117 1.45 -17.89 -21.32
C ALA A 117 2.37 -16.67 -21.55
N ILE A 118 3.29 -16.37 -20.63
CA ILE A 118 4.20 -15.23 -20.76
C ILE A 118 5.31 -15.57 -21.78
N PRO A 119 5.48 -14.75 -22.84
CA PRO A 119 6.62 -14.87 -23.75
C PRO A 119 7.95 -14.77 -22.98
N LYS A 120 8.81 -15.78 -23.11
CA LYS A 120 10.03 -15.86 -22.28
C LYS A 120 11.03 -14.73 -22.52
N HIS A 121 11.00 -14.09 -23.69
CA HIS A 121 11.81 -12.90 -23.97
C HIS A 121 11.34 -11.65 -23.21
N TRP A 122 10.16 -11.68 -22.56
CA TRP A 122 9.73 -10.63 -21.63
C TRP A 122 10.28 -10.83 -20.21
N LEU A 123 11.10 -11.86 -19.94
CA LEU A 123 11.66 -12.09 -18.60
C LEU A 123 13.10 -11.59 -18.52
N LEU A 124 13.32 -10.43 -17.90
CA LEU A 124 14.59 -9.70 -17.90
C LEU A 124 15.64 -10.25 -16.93
N ALA A 125 15.20 -10.71 -15.76
CA ALA A 125 16.08 -11.15 -14.68
C ALA A 125 15.40 -12.19 -13.78
N SER A 126 16.18 -12.76 -12.87
CA SER A 126 15.68 -13.60 -11.78
C SER A 126 15.87 -12.86 -10.45
N ASN A 127 14.89 -12.97 -9.56
CA ASN A 127 15.01 -12.55 -8.17
C ASN A 127 15.03 -13.81 -7.29
N THR A 128 16.23 -14.21 -6.86
CA THR A 128 16.44 -15.49 -6.17
C THR A 128 15.87 -15.51 -4.74
N VAL A 129 15.64 -14.35 -4.13
CA VAL A 129 15.07 -14.26 -2.77
C VAL A 129 13.59 -14.66 -2.77
N TRP A 130 12.90 -14.40 -3.89
CA TRP A 130 11.47 -14.64 -4.06
C TRP A 130 11.15 -15.71 -5.10
N GLU A 131 12.17 -16.38 -5.63
CA GLU A 131 12.04 -17.42 -6.67
C GLU A 131 11.21 -16.97 -7.88
N SER A 132 11.32 -15.69 -8.21
CA SER A 132 10.49 -15.02 -9.21
C SER A 132 11.34 -14.54 -10.40
N ARG A 133 10.64 -14.17 -11.47
CA ARG A 133 11.22 -13.59 -12.69
C ARG A 133 10.75 -12.15 -12.85
N VAL A 134 11.69 -11.24 -13.08
CA VAL A 134 11.39 -9.84 -13.39
C VAL A 134 10.86 -9.75 -14.81
N VAL A 135 9.69 -9.13 -14.98
CA VAL A 135 9.02 -8.96 -16.26
C VAL A 135 9.40 -7.61 -16.88
N ASP A 136 9.67 -7.60 -18.18
CA ASP A 136 9.89 -6.42 -18.99
C ASP A 136 8.60 -5.61 -19.12
N GLN A 137 8.51 -4.54 -18.34
CA GLN A 137 7.35 -3.65 -18.35
C GLN A 137 7.23 -2.88 -19.67
N SER A 138 8.34 -2.74 -20.41
CA SER A 138 8.36 -2.03 -21.69
C SER A 138 7.91 -2.88 -22.88
N ALA A 139 7.63 -4.18 -22.68
CA ALA A 139 7.06 -5.03 -23.71
C ALA A 139 5.68 -4.50 -24.16
N PRO A 140 5.46 -4.16 -25.45
CA PRO A 140 4.21 -3.50 -25.88
C PRO A 140 2.94 -4.31 -25.61
N GLY A 141 3.04 -5.64 -25.59
CA GLY A 141 1.92 -6.53 -25.29
C GLY A 141 1.64 -6.72 -23.80
N TRP A 142 2.52 -6.28 -22.91
CA TRP A 142 2.41 -6.53 -21.47
C TRP A 142 1.16 -5.94 -20.83
N PRO A 143 0.75 -4.68 -21.08
CA PRO A 143 -0.47 -4.13 -20.50
C PRO A 143 -1.73 -4.93 -20.86
N ALA A 144 -1.88 -5.30 -22.13
CA ALA A 144 -3.02 -6.10 -22.61
C ALA A 144 -2.99 -7.52 -22.04
N PHE A 145 -1.80 -8.13 -21.98
CA PHE A 145 -1.60 -9.44 -21.36
C PHE A 145 -2.01 -9.40 -19.88
N TYR A 146 -1.52 -8.43 -19.12
CA TYR A 146 -1.75 -8.32 -17.68
C TYR A 146 -3.23 -8.14 -17.35
N VAL A 147 -3.92 -7.24 -18.07
CA VAL A 147 -5.37 -7.05 -17.91
C VAL A 147 -6.14 -8.33 -18.22
N LYS A 148 -5.79 -9.03 -19.31
CA LYS A 148 -6.50 -10.23 -19.75
C LYS A 148 -6.27 -11.44 -18.85
N HIS A 149 -5.03 -11.69 -18.46
CA HIS A 149 -4.63 -12.94 -17.81
C HIS A 149 -4.57 -12.85 -16.29
N VAL A 150 -4.42 -11.65 -15.73
CA VAL A 150 -4.33 -11.45 -14.27
C VAL A 150 -5.59 -10.75 -13.74
N ILE A 151 -5.91 -9.57 -14.26
CA ILE A 151 -6.98 -8.74 -13.67
C ILE A 151 -8.38 -9.25 -14.02
N ALA A 152 -8.65 -9.59 -15.29
CA ALA A 152 -9.99 -9.98 -15.72
C ALA A 152 -10.53 -11.25 -15.00
N PRO A 153 -9.74 -12.33 -14.81
CA PRO A 153 -10.21 -13.49 -14.05
C PRO A 153 -10.53 -13.16 -12.58
N LEU A 154 -9.74 -12.30 -11.94
CA LEU A 154 -9.97 -11.88 -10.56
C LEU A 154 -11.20 -10.97 -10.46
N TRP A 155 -11.40 -10.06 -11.42
CA TRP A 155 -12.61 -9.26 -11.49
C TRP A 155 -13.87 -10.12 -11.63
N ALA A 156 -13.81 -11.15 -12.48
CA ALA A 156 -14.91 -12.11 -12.67
C ALA A 156 -15.23 -12.90 -11.39
N ARG A 157 -14.23 -13.18 -10.55
CA ARG A 157 -14.40 -13.79 -9.22
C ARG A 157 -15.01 -12.85 -8.17
N GLY A 158 -15.14 -11.56 -8.46
CA GLY A 158 -15.82 -10.61 -7.56
C GLY A 158 -14.89 -9.58 -6.89
N TYR A 159 -13.57 -9.68 -7.07
CA TYR A 159 -12.65 -8.64 -6.57
C TYR A 159 -12.94 -7.28 -7.22
N ARG A 160 -12.89 -6.21 -6.44
CA ARG A 160 -13.08 -4.82 -6.90
C ARG A 160 -11.90 -3.91 -6.55
N GLY A 161 -10.88 -4.46 -5.91
CA GLY A 161 -9.62 -3.78 -5.68
C GLY A 161 -8.43 -4.71 -5.84
N PHE A 162 -7.28 -4.12 -6.12
CA PHE A 162 -6.04 -4.82 -6.41
C PHE A 162 -4.89 -4.15 -5.66
N PHE A 163 -4.09 -4.96 -4.97
CA PHE A 163 -2.83 -4.53 -4.39
C PHE A 163 -1.72 -4.88 -5.38
N LEU A 164 -1.16 -3.85 -6.02
CA LEU A 164 -0.19 -3.94 -7.10
C LEU A 164 1.21 -3.92 -6.50
N ASP A 165 1.85 -5.08 -6.51
CA ASP A 165 3.17 -5.27 -5.93
C ASP A 165 4.27 -5.25 -7.01
N THR A 166 5.53 -5.21 -6.53
CA THR A 166 6.77 -5.28 -7.33
C THR A 166 6.93 -4.16 -8.36
N LEU A 167 6.33 -3.00 -8.09
CA LEU A 167 6.36 -1.82 -8.97
C LEU A 167 7.75 -1.20 -9.13
N ASP A 168 8.74 -1.62 -8.34
CA ASP A 168 10.13 -1.20 -8.39
C ASP A 168 11.12 -2.31 -8.82
N SER A 169 10.65 -3.54 -9.05
CA SER A 169 11.51 -4.70 -9.37
C SER A 169 12.29 -4.55 -10.68
N TYR A 170 11.83 -3.68 -11.60
CA TYR A 170 12.57 -3.38 -12.82
C TYR A 170 13.98 -2.82 -12.55
N GLN A 171 14.24 -2.23 -11.37
CA GLN A 171 15.55 -1.74 -10.97
C GLN A 171 16.62 -2.87 -10.87
N LEU A 172 16.19 -4.11 -10.66
CA LEU A 172 17.07 -5.27 -10.69
C LEU A 172 17.69 -5.50 -12.08
N ALA A 173 16.98 -5.15 -13.15
CA ALA A 173 17.45 -5.31 -14.54
C ALA A 173 17.92 -3.98 -15.17
N ALA A 174 17.23 -2.87 -14.92
CA ALA A 174 17.45 -1.59 -15.59
C ALA A 174 18.56 -0.76 -14.91
N LYS A 175 19.76 -0.77 -15.49
CA LYS A 175 20.96 -0.09 -14.91
C LYS A 175 21.13 1.36 -15.33
N THR A 176 20.55 1.78 -16.45
CA THR A 176 20.60 3.17 -16.93
C THR A 176 19.31 3.91 -16.65
N GLU A 177 19.36 5.24 -16.56
CA GLU A 177 18.16 6.09 -16.43
C GLU A 177 17.21 5.89 -17.60
N ALA A 178 17.72 5.84 -18.82
CA ALA A 178 16.92 5.58 -20.02
C ALA A 178 16.22 4.20 -19.96
N ALA A 179 16.89 3.16 -19.44
CA ALA A 179 16.25 1.86 -19.25
C ALA A 179 15.17 1.92 -18.17
N ARG A 180 15.43 2.59 -17.04
CA ARG A 180 14.44 2.77 -15.96
C ARG A 180 13.21 3.55 -16.45
N ALA A 181 13.41 4.62 -17.20
CA ALA A 181 12.33 5.42 -17.79
C ALA A 181 11.43 4.57 -18.69
N ARG A 182 12.00 3.70 -19.55
CA ARG A 182 11.19 2.78 -20.38
C ARG A 182 10.33 1.83 -19.55
N GLN A 183 10.88 1.28 -18.47
CA GLN A 183 10.14 0.40 -17.57
C GLN A 183 9.01 1.14 -16.84
N GLN A 184 9.28 2.37 -16.38
CA GLN A 184 8.28 3.25 -15.76
C GLN A 184 7.15 3.60 -16.74
N THR A 185 7.45 3.94 -17.99
CA THR A 185 6.42 4.13 -19.04
C THR A 185 5.56 2.89 -19.23
N GLY A 186 6.18 1.71 -19.21
CA GLY A 186 5.51 0.42 -19.24
C GLY A 186 4.52 0.20 -18.10
N LEU A 187 4.97 0.43 -16.86
CA LEU A 187 4.12 0.33 -15.66
C LEU A 187 2.95 1.32 -15.71
N VAL A 188 3.18 2.56 -16.15
CA VAL A 188 2.12 3.56 -16.37
C VAL A 188 1.09 3.04 -17.37
N ALA A 189 1.53 2.39 -18.46
CA ALA A 189 0.63 1.80 -19.44
C ALA A 189 -0.21 0.65 -18.85
N VAL A 190 0.38 -0.20 -18.00
CA VAL A 190 -0.37 -1.24 -17.26
C VAL A 190 -1.46 -0.63 -16.40
N VAL A 191 -1.13 0.35 -15.55
CA VAL A 191 -2.09 1.02 -14.65
C VAL A 191 -3.25 1.64 -15.45
N ARG A 192 -2.93 2.36 -16.53
CA ARG A 192 -3.93 2.96 -17.42
C ARG A 192 -4.79 1.90 -18.10
N ALA A 193 -4.22 0.78 -18.54
CA ALA A 193 -4.98 -0.31 -19.15
C ALA A 193 -5.96 -0.96 -18.16
N ILE A 194 -5.55 -1.15 -16.89
CA ILE A 194 -6.43 -1.65 -15.83
C ILE A 194 -7.61 -0.70 -15.64
N LYS A 195 -7.35 0.59 -15.44
CA LYS A 195 -8.41 1.60 -15.22
C LYS A 195 -9.29 1.82 -16.44
N ALA A 196 -8.75 1.72 -17.65
CA ALA A 196 -9.54 1.82 -18.87
C ALA A 196 -10.55 0.67 -18.98
N ARG A 197 -10.14 -0.56 -18.61
CA ARG A 197 -11.03 -1.73 -18.65
C ARG A 197 -11.99 -1.81 -17.45
N TYR A 198 -11.53 -1.38 -16.28
CA TYR A 198 -12.24 -1.42 -15.00
C TYR A 198 -12.11 -0.06 -14.27
N PRO A 199 -12.89 0.96 -14.67
CA PRO A 199 -12.79 2.32 -14.10
C PRO A 199 -13.04 2.38 -12.59
N GLU A 200 -13.86 1.48 -12.07
CA GLU A 200 -14.19 1.38 -10.64
C GLU A 200 -13.14 0.63 -9.81
N ALA A 201 -12.15 0.00 -10.44
CA ALA A 201 -11.13 -0.76 -9.71
C ALA A 201 -10.31 0.17 -8.79
N ARG A 202 -10.22 -0.18 -7.50
CA ARG A 202 -9.37 0.51 -6.52
C ARG A 202 -7.98 -0.11 -6.51
N LEU A 203 -6.96 0.71 -6.72
CA LEU A 203 -5.57 0.26 -6.84
C LEU A 203 -4.76 0.71 -5.63
N VAL A 204 -4.25 -0.23 -4.85
CA VAL A 204 -3.23 0.05 -3.82
C VAL A 204 -1.88 -0.26 -4.43
N PHE A 205 -0.94 0.68 -4.41
CA PHE A 205 0.41 0.43 -4.90
C PHE A 205 1.29 0.01 -3.74
N ASN A 206 2.07 -1.06 -3.88
CA ASN A 206 3.25 -1.23 -3.05
C ASN A 206 4.40 -0.44 -3.69
N ARG A 207 4.83 0.63 -3.03
CA ARG A 207 5.80 1.60 -3.55
C ARG A 207 5.34 2.23 -4.88
N GLY A 208 6.10 2.03 -5.96
CA GLY A 208 5.84 2.63 -7.27
C GLY A 208 5.96 4.16 -7.29
N PHE A 209 6.82 4.73 -6.44
CA PHE A 209 6.93 6.18 -6.24
C PHE A 209 7.23 6.94 -7.53
N GLU A 210 8.06 6.36 -8.41
CA GLU A 210 8.53 7.01 -9.63
C GLU A 210 7.42 7.22 -10.68
N ILE A 211 6.34 6.43 -10.63
CA ILE A 211 5.23 6.54 -11.59
C ILE A 211 4.07 7.40 -11.10
N LEU A 212 3.98 7.67 -9.79
CA LEU A 212 2.91 8.48 -9.20
C LEU A 212 2.70 9.86 -9.85
N PRO A 213 3.74 10.60 -10.29
CA PRO A 213 3.52 11.87 -11.01
C PRO A 213 2.57 11.73 -12.22
N GLN A 214 2.51 10.56 -12.85
CA GLN A 214 1.72 10.30 -14.06
C GLN A 214 0.39 9.60 -13.81
N VAL A 215 0.22 8.93 -12.66
CA VAL A 215 -0.94 8.06 -12.40
C VAL A 215 -1.59 8.22 -11.03
N HIS A 216 -1.14 9.14 -10.16
CA HIS A 216 -1.71 9.28 -8.80
C HIS A 216 -3.24 9.43 -8.77
N GLY A 217 -3.85 10.13 -9.73
CA GLY A 217 -5.31 10.25 -9.83
C GLY A 217 -6.06 8.94 -10.14
N LEU A 218 -5.33 7.85 -10.39
CA LEU A 218 -5.85 6.50 -10.63
C LEU A 218 -5.65 5.57 -9.43
N VAL A 219 -4.96 6.03 -8.38
CA VAL A 219 -4.51 5.25 -7.24
C VAL A 219 -5.42 5.51 -6.04
N TYR A 220 -5.77 4.44 -5.32
CA TYR A 220 -6.59 4.53 -4.10
C TYR A 220 -5.73 4.80 -2.86
N ALA A 221 -4.59 4.11 -2.73
CA ALA A 221 -3.64 4.28 -1.63
C ALA A 221 -2.24 3.83 -2.06
N VAL A 222 -1.21 4.26 -1.32
CA VAL A 222 0.16 3.77 -1.50
C VAL A 222 0.62 3.10 -0.22
N ALA A 223 1.13 1.88 -0.31
CA ALA A 223 1.76 1.15 0.75
C ALA A 223 3.28 1.11 0.55
N PHE A 224 4.04 0.84 1.62
CA PHE A 224 5.42 0.43 1.53
C PHE A 224 5.81 -0.47 2.72
N GLU A 225 6.85 -1.27 2.51
CA GLU A 225 7.46 -2.16 3.48
C GLU A 225 8.95 -1.78 3.65
N SER A 226 9.43 -1.38 4.83
CA SER A 226 8.74 -1.10 6.11
C SER A 226 9.33 0.15 6.76
N LEU A 227 8.69 0.73 7.78
CA LEU A 227 9.14 2.02 8.35
C LEU A 227 10.04 1.89 9.59
N PHE A 228 9.72 0.98 10.50
CA PHE A 228 10.42 0.79 11.78
C PHE A 228 10.92 -0.65 11.94
N ASN A 229 10.05 -1.63 11.71
CA ASN A 229 10.34 -3.05 11.84
C ASN A 229 10.11 -3.75 10.49
N GLY A 230 11.20 -4.25 9.91
CA GLY A 230 11.22 -4.93 8.62
C GLY A 230 11.39 -6.45 8.75
N TRP A 231 11.24 -7.13 7.62
CA TRP A 231 11.48 -8.55 7.48
C TRP A 231 12.61 -8.81 6.46
N ASP A 232 13.70 -9.44 6.91
CA ASP A 232 14.79 -9.91 6.04
C ASP A 232 14.40 -11.28 5.49
N GLN A 233 13.78 -11.32 4.30
CA GLN A 233 13.30 -12.55 3.68
C GLN A 233 14.41 -13.58 3.45
N ALA A 234 15.61 -13.13 3.05
CA ALA A 234 16.73 -14.02 2.78
C ALA A 234 17.21 -14.73 4.06
N LYS A 235 17.21 -14.03 5.21
CA LYS A 235 17.64 -14.58 6.50
C LYS A 235 16.48 -15.03 7.40
N LYS A 236 15.23 -14.86 6.94
CA LYS A 236 13.99 -15.15 7.66
C LYS A 236 13.99 -14.61 9.09
N ARG A 237 14.24 -13.31 9.26
CA ARG A 237 14.31 -12.66 10.57
C ARG A 237 13.77 -11.24 10.55
N TYR A 238 13.22 -10.82 11.69
CA TYR A 238 12.84 -9.44 11.94
C TYR A 238 14.09 -8.56 12.10
N VAL A 239 14.05 -7.35 11.54
CA VAL A 239 15.15 -6.39 11.56
C VAL A 239 14.61 -4.98 11.80
N ALA A 240 15.40 -4.13 12.46
CA ALA A 240 15.11 -2.70 12.50
C ALA A 240 15.40 -2.07 11.13
N VAL A 241 14.53 -1.17 10.68
CA VAL A 241 14.75 -0.37 9.47
C VAL A 241 15.82 0.68 9.74
N PRO A 242 16.88 0.77 8.90
CA PRO A 242 17.93 1.77 9.04
C PRO A 242 17.38 3.20 9.07
N ALA A 243 18.08 4.09 9.79
CA ALA A 243 17.61 5.47 9.97
C ALA A 243 17.55 6.25 8.65
N GLU A 244 18.53 6.04 7.75
CA GLU A 244 18.53 6.65 6.41
C GLU A 244 17.34 6.20 5.56
N ASP A 245 17.05 4.90 5.53
CA ASP A 245 15.94 4.33 4.78
C ASP A 245 14.61 4.83 5.32
N ARG A 246 14.45 4.87 6.65
CA ARG A 246 13.28 5.44 7.32
C ARG A 246 13.09 6.91 6.96
N ALA A 247 14.16 7.72 7.00
CA ALA A 247 14.08 9.13 6.64
C ALA A 247 13.68 9.33 5.17
N TRP A 248 14.22 8.52 4.26
CA TRP A 248 13.86 8.54 2.85
C TRP A 248 12.39 8.16 2.63
N LEU A 249 11.90 7.09 3.27
CA LEU A 249 10.50 6.66 3.20
C LEU A 249 9.54 7.73 3.74
N LEU A 250 9.88 8.39 4.84
CA LEU A 250 9.09 9.52 5.36
C LEU A 250 9.04 10.69 4.36
N GLY A 251 10.12 10.96 3.64
CA GLY A 251 10.13 11.96 2.56
C GLY A 251 9.21 11.58 1.39
N GLN A 252 9.19 10.30 1.00
CA GLN A 252 8.24 9.80 -0.01
C GLN A 252 6.81 9.92 0.49
N ALA A 253 6.53 9.46 1.72
CA ALA A 253 5.20 9.52 2.32
C ALA A 253 4.67 10.95 2.44
N HIS A 254 5.53 11.90 2.84
CA HIS A 254 5.20 13.32 2.86
C HIS A 254 4.83 13.82 1.46
N THR A 255 5.65 13.51 0.45
CA THR A 255 5.36 13.89 -0.94
C THR A 255 4.01 13.35 -1.41
N ILE A 256 3.72 12.08 -1.13
CA ILE A 256 2.48 11.42 -1.55
C ILE A 256 1.26 12.07 -0.90
N ARG A 257 1.33 12.34 0.40
CA ARG A 257 0.24 12.96 1.15
C ARG A 257 0.01 14.40 0.71
N GLU A 258 1.07 15.21 0.65
CA GLU A 258 0.92 16.65 0.39
C GLU A 258 0.69 16.99 -1.08
N ARG A 259 1.33 16.26 -2.02
CA ARG A 259 1.20 16.57 -3.45
C ARG A 259 0.06 15.82 -4.13
N TYR A 260 -0.21 14.59 -3.68
CA TYR A 260 -1.20 13.73 -4.36
C TYR A 260 -2.46 13.50 -3.52
N GLY A 261 -2.48 13.91 -2.24
CA GLY A 261 -3.64 13.73 -1.37
C GLY A 261 -3.97 12.26 -1.08
N LEU A 262 -3.01 11.35 -1.29
CA LEU A 262 -3.24 9.91 -1.14
C LEU A 262 -2.89 9.44 0.27
N PRO A 263 -3.67 8.52 0.85
CA PRO A 263 -3.30 7.85 2.09
C PRO A 263 -2.06 6.97 1.85
N VAL A 264 -1.20 6.94 2.87
CA VAL A 264 0.04 6.16 2.84
C VAL A 264 0.04 5.13 3.95
N ILE A 265 0.23 3.86 3.59
CA ILE A 265 0.19 2.69 4.47
C ILE A 265 1.62 2.23 4.74
N SER A 266 1.97 2.08 6.01
CA SER A 266 3.20 1.41 6.42
C SER A 266 2.88 -0.01 6.84
N ILE A 267 3.48 -0.98 6.14
CA ILE A 267 3.38 -2.39 6.48
C ILE A 267 4.67 -2.77 7.20
N ASP A 268 4.55 -3.08 8.49
CA ASP A 268 5.68 -3.40 9.36
C ASP A 268 5.52 -4.79 9.98
N TYR A 269 6.64 -5.37 10.42
CA TYR A 269 6.73 -6.78 10.79
C TYR A 269 7.20 -7.00 12.22
N CYS A 270 6.39 -7.66 13.02
CA CYS A 270 6.73 -8.11 14.38
C CYS A 270 6.48 -9.61 14.53
N ASP A 271 7.20 -10.27 15.43
CA ASP A 271 6.90 -11.67 15.81
C ASP A 271 5.47 -11.73 16.39
N PRO A 272 4.60 -12.66 15.97
CA PRO A 272 3.24 -12.82 16.51
C PRO A 272 3.17 -12.94 18.04
N ARG A 273 4.24 -13.43 18.66
CA ARG A 273 4.34 -13.59 20.12
C ARG A 273 4.67 -12.28 20.83
N ASP A 274 5.23 -11.30 20.11
CA ASP A 274 5.58 -9.99 20.64
C ASP A 274 4.47 -8.97 20.36
N ARG A 275 3.40 -9.04 21.16
CA ARG A 275 2.28 -8.10 21.06
C ARG A 275 2.68 -6.67 21.42
N GLN A 276 3.78 -6.47 22.15
CA GLN A 276 4.24 -5.14 22.52
C GLN A 276 4.91 -4.45 21.34
N CYS A 277 5.77 -5.16 20.59
CA CYS A 277 6.33 -4.69 19.32
C CYS A 277 5.23 -4.18 18.38
N ALA A 278 4.14 -4.96 18.21
CA ALA A 278 3.05 -4.57 17.32
C ALA A 278 2.35 -3.28 17.80
N ARG A 279 2.03 -3.16 19.08
CA ARG A 279 1.37 -1.97 19.64
C ARG A 279 2.24 -0.71 19.52
N ASP A 280 3.52 -0.83 19.86
CA ASP A 280 4.45 0.31 19.81
C ASP A 280 4.67 0.75 18.36
N THR A 281 4.81 -0.21 17.44
CA THR A 281 4.98 0.07 16.00
C THR A 281 3.74 0.75 15.42
N VAL A 282 2.54 0.30 15.76
CA VAL A 282 1.28 0.96 15.37
C VAL A 282 1.23 2.40 15.86
N ALA A 283 1.63 2.66 17.11
CA ALA A 283 1.67 4.02 17.66
C ALA A 283 2.68 4.90 16.90
N MET A 284 3.90 4.42 16.69
CA MET A 284 4.94 5.17 15.97
C MET A 284 4.53 5.50 14.52
N ILE A 285 3.88 4.58 13.80
CA ILE A 285 3.40 4.84 12.44
C ILE A 285 2.26 5.88 12.44
N ARG A 286 1.35 5.83 13.43
CA ARG A 286 0.28 6.83 13.58
C ARG A 286 0.83 8.21 13.89
N ASP A 287 1.85 8.29 14.74
CA ASP A 287 2.52 9.56 15.08
C ASP A 287 3.24 10.18 13.87
N ALA A 288 3.70 9.35 12.93
CA ALA A 288 4.21 9.79 11.63
C ALA A 288 3.10 10.23 10.64
N GLY A 289 1.83 10.14 11.04
CA GLY A 289 0.67 10.52 10.22
C GLY A 289 0.36 9.54 9.09
N LEU A 290 0.74 8.27 9.25
CA LEU A 290 0.53 7.20 8.25
C LEU A 290 -0.49 6.16 8.75
N VAL A 291 -0.96 5.32 7.84
CA VAL A 291 -1.87 4.20 8.13
C VAL A 291 -1.05 2.99 8.57
N PRO A 292 -1.17 2.51 9.82
CA PRO A 292 -0.44 1.32 10.26
C PRO A 292 -1.13 0.03 9.83
N TYR A 293 -0.32 -0.93 9.39
CA TYR A 293 -0.67 -2.35 9.46
C TYR A 293 0.57 -3.15 9.90
N VAL A 294 0.51 -3.79 11.07
CA VAL A 294 1.64 -4.53 11.65
C VAL A 294 1.28 -6.01 11.78
N THR A 295 2.10 -6.89 11.21
CA THR A 295 1.81 -8.33 11.09
C THR A 295 3.10 -9.17 11.12
N ASP A 296 3.03 -10.48 10.86
CA ASP A 296 4.22 -11.34 10.75
C ASP A 296 4.86 -11.29 9.36
N GLY A 297 6.13 -11.68 9.27
CA GLY A 297 6.90 -11.64 8.02
C GLY A 297 6.36 -12.52 6.88
N GLY A 298 5.49 -13.48 7.19
CA GLY A 298 4.80 -14.32 6.19
C GLY A 298 3.42 -13.80 5.80
N LEU A 299 2.89 -12.76 6.46
CA LEU A 299 1.51 -12.27 6.28
C LEU A 299 0.47 -13.38 6.51
N THR A 300 0.73 -14.27 7.47
CA THR A 300 -0.12 -15.45 7.76
C THR A 300 -0.92 -15.33 9.06
N THR A 301 -0.77 -14.20 9.75
CA THR A 301 -1.46 -13.82 10.98
C THR A 301 -2.27 -12.55 10.71
N VAL A 302 -3.46 -12.45 11.32
CA VAL A 302 -4.23 -11.20 11.29
C VAL A 302 -3.48 -10.15 12.09
N GLY A 303 -3.04 -9.09 11.40
CA GLY A 303 -2.25 -8.02 11.99
C GLY A 303 -3.07 -7.02 12.79
N VAL A 304 -2.39 -5.99 13.30
CA VAL A 304 -2.99 -4.86 14.01
C VAL A 304 -2.92 -3.61 13.13
N GLY A 305 -4.04 -2.94 12.94
CA GLY A 305 -4.13 -1.73 12.11
C GLY A 305 -5.22 -0.77 12.55
N VAL A 306 -5.71 0.05 11.61
CA VAL A 306 -6.90 0.89 11.84
C VAL A 306 -8.14 -0.01 11.79
N PRO A 307 -8.97 -0.06 12.85
CA PRO A 307 -10.19 -0.85 12.82
C PRO A 307 -11.15 -0.30 11.75
N GLY A 308 -11.91 -1.20 11.13
CA GLY A 308 -12.98 -0.86 10.22
C GLY A 308 -14.07 -0.07 10.92
N GLN A 309 -14.76 0.77 10.16
CA GLN A 309 -15.79 1.67 10.70
C GLN A 309 -17.19 1.13 10.50
N CYS A 310 -17.33 0.11 9.65
CA CYS A 310 -18.61 -0.51 9.48
C CYS A 310 -19.02 -1.29 10.72
N SER A 311 -19.97 -0.72 11.45
CA SER A 311 -20.73 -1.43 12.45
C SER A 311 -21.56 -2.48 11.72
N ALA A 312 -21.13 -3.74 11.70
CA ALA A 312 -22.07 -4.84 11.52
C ALA A 312 -23.12 -4.63 12.62
N GLY A 313 -24.35 -4.31 12.24
CA GLY A 313 -25.37 -3.80 13.15
C GLY A 313 -25.42 -4.64 14.42
N VAL A 314 -25.01 -4.05 15.54
CA VAL A 314 -25.37 -4.58 16.85
C VAL A 314 -26.89 -4.44 16.88
N VAL A 315 -27.60 -5.54 16.66
CA VAL A 315 -28.99 -5.65 17.06
C VAL A 315 -28.94 -5.41 18.57
N SER A 316 -29.32 -4.22 18.98
CA SER A 316 -29.63 -3.95 20.37
C SER A 316 -30.82 -4.84 20.70
N ASP A 317 -30.58 -6.00 21.31
CA ASP A 317 -31.62 -6.77 21.98
C ASP A 317 -32.09 -5.95 23.19
N GLY A 318 -32.88 -4.93 22.90
CA GLY A 318 -33.73 -4.23 23.84
C GLY A 318 -34.94 -5.10 24.16
N ALA A 319 -34.72 -6.27 24.74
CA ALA A 319 -35.78 -7.02 25.42
C ALA A 319 -35.64 -6.79 26.93
N SER A 320 -36.14 -5.63 27.36
CA SER A 320 -36.52 -5.41 28.76
C SER A 320 -37.68 -6.35 29.08
N SER A 321 -37.40 -7.55 29.59
CA SER A 321 -38.40 -8.36 30.27
C SER A 321 -38.54 -7.83 31.69
N ALA A 322 -39.48 -6.91 31.87
CA ALA A 322 -39.97 -6.51 33.18
C ALA A 322 -40.42 -7.76 33.96
N GLN A 323 -39.79 -7.99 35.11
CA GLN A 323 -40.25 -8.92 36.13
C GLN A 323 -41.63 -8.48 36.61
N ALA A 324 -42.66 -9.24 36.25
CA ALA A 324 -43.96 -9.15 36.91
C ALA A 324 -43.89 -9.93 38.22
N ASN A 325 -43.84 -9.20 39.33
CA ASN A 325 -44.17 -9.70 40.67
C ASN A 325 -45.61 -10.25 40.66
N ALA A 326 -45.78 -11.52 40.97
CA ALA A 326 -47.07 -12.09 41.37
C ALA A 326 -47.06 -12.29 42.90
N PRO A 327 -48.10 -11.85 43.63
CA PRO A 327 -48.19 -12.04 45.07
C PRO A 327 -48.69 -13.45 45.43
N SER A 328 -48.25 -13.88 46.60
CA SER A 328 -48.51 -15.15 47.28
C SER A 328 -49.99 -15.48 47.50
N ARG A 329 -50.33 -16.76 47.31
CA ARG A 329 -51.21 -17.58 48.16
C ARG A 329 -50.77 -19.03 48.13
#